data_AF-A0A8H2MFQ6-F1
#
_entry.id   AF-A0A8H2MFQ6-F1
#
_cell.length_a   1.000
_cell.length_b   1.000
_cell.length_c   1.000
_cell.angle_alpha   90.00
_cell.angle_beta   90.00
_cell.angle_gamma   90.00
#
_symmetry.space_group_name_H-M   'P 1'
#
loop_
_entity.id
_entity.type
_entity.pdbx_description
1 polymer ?
#
loop_
_entity_poly.entity_id
_entity_poly.type
_entity_poly.pdbx_seq_one_letter_code
_entity_poly.pdbx_strand_id
1 'polypeptide(L)'
;MEIKSLHTHVDIVARSKGHSVIAKAAYNARDKLQDEYYGKTHDYSKKEDLVFSKIFLPEHIPKEFSNREYLWNSVEKIEKSKNSQLARNLLFTLPRELNEEDRIKLISEFIEENFTSKGMIADCNIHNPMASDHEEQPHAHILLTLREMDSEGKWKPKCRKEYILDENGEKIKLKSGNYKSRKVNLNDWNEPDKAKEWRENFSKKANEYLARNNIDKRIDPRTFEEQGREELPQIHLGTSSYQMEKKGILTERGNQNRKIIALNLEFRKLKEELSKLTSWIGSLLGSLQVKYDEYKQEKKKNMRTTRNSLISMSTSVFTMTYREKKQES
;
A
#
# COMPACT_ATOMS: atom_id res chain seq x y z
N MET A 1 -8.94 -5.06 -14.06
CA MET A 1 -8.50 -4.35 -12.84
C MET A 1 -7.01 -4.45 -12.65
N GLU A 2 -6.29 -3.37 -12.94
CA GLU A 2 -4.85 -3.24 -12.67
C GLU A 2 -4.64 -2.90 -11.18
N ILE A 3 -3.71 -3.57 -10.49
CA ILE A 3 -3.37 -3.27 -9.09
C ILE A 3 -1.95 -2.68 -9.04
N LYS A 4 -1.85 -1.44 -8.55
CA LYS A 4 -0.59 -0.73 -8.31
C LYS A 4 -0.23 -0.81 -6.83
N SER A 5 1.06 -0.89 -6.53
CA SER A 5 1.52 -0.82 -5.15
C SER A 5 1.58 0.62 -4.67
N LEU A 6 1.16 0.86 -3.43
CA LEU A 6 1.27 2.17 -2.81
C LEU A 6 2.73 2.49 -2.48
N HIS A 7 3.24 3.61 -2.99
CA HIS A 7 4.50 4.17 -2.49
C HIS A 7 4.22 5.18 -1.38
N THR A 8 4.73 4.88 -0.19
CA THR A 8 4.71 5.76 0.98
C THR A 8 6.08 5.85 1.64
N HIS A 9 6.37 6.97 2.28
CA HIS A 9 7.50 7.09 3.20
C HIS A 9 7.03 7.70 4.53
N VAL A 10 7.51 7.15 5.64
CA VAL A 10 7.18 7.62 6.99
C VAL A 10 8.48 7.75 7.78
N ASP A 11 8.77 8.95 8.26
CA ASP A 11 9.93 9.20 9.11
C ASP A 11 9.68 10.35 10.09
N ILE A 12 10.69 10.60 10.94
CA ILE A 12 10.67 11.63 11.95
C ILE A 12 11.69 12.71 11.60
N VAL A 13 11.23 13.96 11.59
CA VAL A 13 12.10 15.14 11.57
C VAL A 13 12.69 15.29 12.96
N ALA A 14 13.96 14.90 13.12
CA ALA A 14 14.64 14.86 14.41
C ALA A 14 15.89 15.74 14.42
N ARG A 15 16.04 16.52 15.48
CA ARG A 15 17.19 17.41 15.66
C ARG A 15 18.52 16.67 15.75
N SER A 16 18.51 15.47 16.33
CA SER A 16 19.69 14.60 16.42
C SER A 16 20.23 14.14 15.06
N LYS A 17 19.42 14.24 13.99
CA LYS A 17 19.84 13.97 12.61
C LYS A 17 20.25 15.24 11.85
N GLY A 18 20.33 16.38 12.53
CA GLY A 18 20.62 17.68 11.93
C GLY A 18 19.47 18.25 11.10
N HIS A 19 18.24 17.75 11.29
CA HIS A 19 17.07 18.26 10.57
C HIS A 19 16.47 19.50 11.27
N SER A 20 15.97 20.45 10.50
CA SER A 20 15.11 21.55 10.94
C SER A 20 13.69 21.33 10.42
N VAL A 21 12.69 21.55 11.27
CA VAL A 21 11.28 21.43 10.84
C VAL A 21 10.86 22.60 9.97
N ILE A 22 11.40 23.79 10.22
CA ILE A 22 11.18 24.98 9.38
C ILE A 22 11.75 24.76 7.98
N ALA A 23 12.98 24.26 7.88
CA ALA A 23 13.60 23.94 6.59
C ALA A 23 12.76 22.93 5.79
N LYS A 24 12.25 21.90 6.47
CA LYS A 24 11.40 20.88 5.86
C LYS A 24 10.03 21.43 5.45
N ALA A 25 9.40 22.27 6.27
CA ALA A 25 8.14 22.92 5.98
C ALA A 25 8.27 23.90 4.80
N ALA A 26 9.31 24.74 4.79
CA ALA A 26 9.62 25.65 3.68
C ALA A 26 9.87 24.88 2.38
N TYR A 27 10.66 23.80 2.46
CA TYR A 27 10.91 22.94 1.29
C TYR A 27 9.61 22.32 0.79
N ASN A 28 8.79 21.74 1.65
CA ASN A 28 7.53 21.10 1.25
C ASN A 28 6.53 22.12 0.68
N ALA A 29 6.44 23.33 1.25
CA ALA A 29 5.51 24.35 0.81
C ALA A 29 6.01 25.21 -0.36
N ARG A 30 7.24 24.97 -0.86
CA ARG A 30 7.94 25.86 -1.80
C ARG A 30 7.86 27.33 -1.32
N ASP A 31 8.15 27.53 -0.05
CA ASP A 31 7.94 28.81 0.62
C ASP A 31 9.27 29.36 1.15
N LYS A 32 9.24 30.62 1.59
CA LYS A 32 10.33 31.28 2.29
C LYS A 32 9.94 31.46 3.74
N LEU A 33 10.58 30.71 4.64
CA LEU A 33 10.31 30.74 6.08
C LEU A 33 11.56 31.09 6.89
N GLN A 34 11.37 31.83 7.97
CA GLN A 34 12.37 32.16 8.97
C GLN A 34 12.41 31.10 10.08
N ASP A 35 13.58 30.53 10.31
CA ASP A 35 13.89 29.65 11.43
C ASP A 35 14.45 30.47 12.58
N GLU A 36 13.65 30.69 13.62
CA GLU A 36 14.05 31.47 14.79
C GLU A 36 15.09 30.73 15.65
N TYR A 37 15.05 29.39 15.67
CA TYR A 37 15.94 28.59 16.50
C TYR A 37 17.37 28.62 15.98
N TYR A 38 17.55 28.50 14.65
CA TYR A 38 18.86 28.55 14.00
C TYR A 38 19.22 29.93 13.45
N GLY A 39 18.31 30.91 13.53
CA GLY A 39 18.53 32.27 13.04
C GLY A 39 18.72 32.34 11.52
N LYS A 40 18.06 31.45 10.76
CA LYS A 40 18.29 31.27 9.32
C LYS A 40 17.00 31.35 8.52
N THR A 41 17.05 31.98 7.35
CA THR A 41 15.96 31.92 6.38
C THR A 41 16.14 30.73 5.42
N HIS A 42 15.06 29.99 5.19
CA HIS A 42 14.99 28.90 4.21
C HIS A 42 14.09 29.32 3.06
N ASP A 43 14.64 29.50 1.86
CA ASP A 43 13.91 29.96 0.68
C ASP A 43 13.88 28.89 -0.41
N TYR A 44 12.70 28.31 -0.64
CA TYR A 44 12.43 27.34 -1.68
C TYR A 44 11.37 27.81 -2.68
N SER A 45 11.06 29.11 -2.70
CA SER A 45 10.02 29.73 -3.53
C SER A 45 10.23 29.62 -5.03
N LYS A 46 11.48 29.37 -5.46
CA LYS A 46 11.85 29.23 -6.87
C LYS A 46 11.46 27.89 -7.50
N LYS A 47 10.82 27.00 -6.75
CA LYS A 47 10.38 25.68 -7.24
C LYS A 47 8.90 25.77 -7.63
N GLU A 48 8.59 25.32 -8.84
CA GLU A 48 7.29 25.56 -9.48
C GLU A 48 6.39 24.31 -9.51
N ASP A 49 6.81 23.21 -8.87
CA ASP A 49 6.08 21.93 -8.88
C ASP A 49 5.02 21.81 -7.79
N LEU A 50 4.69 22.89 -7.07
CA LEU A 50 3.67 22.91 -6.03
C LEU A 50 2.27 23.06 -6.63
N VAL A 51 1.38 22.16 -6.24
CA VAL A 51 -0.02 22.15 -6.69
C VAL A 51 -0.97 22.63 -5.59
N PHE A 52 -0.72 22.22 -4.35
CA PHE A 52 -1.60 22.52 -3.22
C PHE A 52 -0.78 22.69 -1.95
N SER A 53 -1.16 23.63 -1.10
CA SER A 53 -0.56 23.83 0.22
C SER A 53 -1.62 24.29 1.22
N LYS A 54 -1.79 23.55 2.31
CA LYS A 54 -2.75 23.88 3.38
C LYS A 54 -2.34 23.27 4.71
N ILE A 55 -2.50 24.04 5.78
CA ILE A 55 -2.45 23.52 7.16
C ILE A 55 -3.89 23.18 7.59
N PHE A 56 -4.09 21.93 7.96
CA PHE A 56 -5.33 21.42 8.52
C PHE A 56 -5.22 21.43 10.04
N LEU A 57 -6.17 22.12 10.68
CA LEU A 57 -6.26 22.27 12.12
C LEU A 57 -7.42 21.42 12.66
N PRO A 58 -7.27 20.78 13.83
CA PRO A 58 -8.42 20.37 14.63
C PRO A 58 -9.29 21.59 14.97
N GLU A 59 -10.60 21.39 15.11
CA GLU A 59 -11.59 22.47 15.24
C GLU A 59 -11.32 23.41 16.44
N HIS A 60 -10.80 22.87 17.55
CA HIS A 60 -10.54 23.63 18.76
C HIS A 60 -9.23 24.42 18.74
N ILE A 61 -8.42 24.32 17.69
CA ILE A 61 -7.10 24.97 17.63
C ILE A 61 -7.21 26.41 17.11
N PRO A 62 -6.53 27.39 17.75
CA PRO A 62 -6.51 28.77 17.29
C PRO A 62 -6.05 28.92 15.82
N LYS A 63 -6.71 29.82 15.08
CA LYS A 63 -6.47 30.00 13.64
C LYS A 63 -5.07 30.50 13.29
N GLU A 64 -4.37 31.15 14.21
CA GLU A 64 -2.97 31.56 14.05
C GLU A 64 -2.04 30.40 13.68
N PHE A 65 -2.34 29.16 14.10
CA PHE A 65 -1.59 27.96 13.72
C PHE A 65 -1.78 27.54 12.26
N SER A 66 -2.68 28.20 11.50
CA SER A 66 -2.75 28.06 10.05
C SER A 66 -1.61 28.80 9.33
N ASN A 67 -0.88 29.68 10.03
CA ASN A 67 0.37 30.25 9.53
C ASN A 67 1.52 29.26 9.77
N ARG A 68 2.19 28.87 8.68
CA ARG A 68 3.23 27.84 8.70
C ARG A 68 4.47 28.23 9.47
N GLU A 69 4.94 29.45 9.30
CA GLU A 69 6.10 29.98 10.03
C GLU A 69 5.81 30.00 11.53
N TYR A 70 4.64 30.49 11.92
CA TYR A 70 4.19 30.53 13.31
C TYR A 70 4.08 29.12 13.93
N LEU A 71 3.36 28.22 13.27
CA LEU A 71 3.16 26.84 13.73
C LEU A 71 4.50 26.16 14.02
N TRP A 72 5.38 26.14 13.03
CA TRP A 72 6.60 25.34 13.14
C TRP A 72 7.64 25.99 14.05
N ASN A 73 7.69 27.33 14.17
CA ASN A 73 8.55 27.99 15.17
C ASN A 73 8.03 27.72 16.59
N SER A 74 6.70 27.64 16.78
CA SER A 74 6.14 27.24 18.08
C SER A 74 6.54 25.80 18.49
N VAL A 75 6.68 24.89 17.52
CA VAL A 75 7.16 23.51 17.73
C VAL A 75 8.65 23.51 18.11
N GLU A 76 9.48 24.25 17.38
CA GLU A 76 10.91 24.40 17.73
C GLU A 76 11.08 24.95 19.16
N LYS A 77 10.28 25.96 19.52
CA LYS A 77 10.32 26.62 20.84
C LYS A 77 9.97 25.68 22.00
N ILE A 78 8.98 24.80 21.86
CA ILE A 78 8.60 23.86 22.94
C ILE A 78 9.56 22.67 23.04
N GLU A 79 10.22 22.31 21.94
CA GLU A 79 11.15 21.17 21.86
C GLU A 79 12.58 21.57 22.25
N LYS A 80 12.91 21.40 23.53
CA LYS A 80 14.16 21.96 24.11
C LYS A 80 15.41 21.08 23.99
N SER A 81 15.30 19.80 23.61
CA SER A 81 16.43 18.86 23.68
C SER A 81 17.15 18.72 22.34
N LYS A 82 18.47 18.53 22.34
CA LYS A 82 19.23 18.17 21.12
C LYS A 82 18.70 16.90 20.43
N ASN A 83 18.01 16.03 21.19
CA ASN A 83 17.41 14.79 20.69
C ASN A 83 15.90 14.93 20.39
N SER A 84 15.36 16.15 20.38
CA SER A 84 13.94 16.37 20.12
C SER A 84 13.52 15.87 18.75
N GLN A 85 12.38 15.21 18.73
CA GLN A 85 11.61 14.88 17.54
C GLN A 85 10.60 16.00 17.32
N LEU A 86 10.67 16.65 16.16
CA LEU A 86 9.95 17.91 15.90
C LEU A 86 8.61 17.64 15.22
N ALA A 87 8.63 16.83 14.16
CA ALA A 87 7.44 16.46 13.41
C ALA A 87 7.55 15.02 12.90
N ARG A 88 6.42 14.41 12.58
CA ARG A 88 6.38 13.24 11.71
C ARG A 88 6.21 13.70 10.28
N ASN A 89 6.99 13.15 9.36
CA ASN A 89 6.86 13.39 7.94
C ASN A 89 6.28 12.15 7.27
N LEU A 90 5.22 12.36 6.49
CA LEU A 90 4.57 11.36 5.67
C LEU A 90 4.67 11.79 4.21
N LEU A 91 4.93 10.84 3.33
CA LEU A 91 4.81 11.00 1.89
C LEU A 91 3.85 9.94 1.36
N PHE A 92 2.86 10.37 0.59
CA PHE A 92 1.96 9.48 -0.14
C PHE A 92 2.00 9.82 -1.62
N THR A 93 2.23 8.82 -2.47
CA THR A 93 1.96 8.95 -3.90
C THR A 93 0.46 8.99 -4.15
N LEU A 94 0.02 9.93 -4.98
CA LEU A 94 -1.38 10.09 -5.35
C LEU A 94 -1.63 9.39 -6.69
N PRO A 95 -2.85 8.87 -6.94
CA PRO A 95 -3.17 8.26 -8.23
C PRO A 95 -3.09 9.30 -9.35
N ARG A 96 -2.26 9.04 -10.37
CA ARG A 96 -2.09 9.92 -11.55
C ARG A 96 -3.33 9.98 -12.41
N GLU A 97 -4.14 8.93 -12.36
CA GLU A 97 -5.38 8.81 -13.10
C GLU A 97 -6.49 9.73 -12.57
N LEU A 98 -6.33 10.28 -11.36
CA LEU A 98 -7.25 11.28 -10.81
C LEU A 98 -6.83 12.68 -11.25
N ASN A 99 -7.82 13.53 -11.54
CA ASN A 99 -7.58 14.94 -11.77
C ASN A 99 -7.06 15.63 -10.49
N GLU A 100 -6.58 16.86 -10.61
CA GLU A 100 -6.05 17.64 -9.49
C GLU A 100 -7.05 17.85 -8.35
N GLU A 101 -8.29 18.21 -8.69
CA GLU A 101 -9.34 18.50 -7.69
C GLU A 101 -9.64 17.27 -6.83
N ASP A 102 -9.79 16.11 -7.45
CA ASP A 102 -10.02 14.84 -6.77
C ASP A 102 -8.82 14.40 -5.92
N ARG A 103 -7.59 14.66 -6.40
CA ARG A 103 -6.37 14.42 -5.61
C ARG A 103 -6.36 15.30 -4.34
N ILE A 104 -6.75 16.57 -4.45
CA ILE A 104 -6.87 17.50 -3.31
C ILE A 104 -7.97 17.05 -2.35
N LYS A 105 -9.15 16.67 -2.84
CA LYS A 105 -10.25 16.20 -1.97
C LYS A 105 -9.91 14.89 -1.27
N LEU A 106 -9.34 13.93 -1.99
CA LEU A 106 -8.84 12.66 -1.44
C LEU A 106 -7.90 12.91 -0.27
N ILE A 107 -6.86 13.72 -0.46
CA ILE A 107 -5.87 13.95 0.61
C ILE A 107 -6.45 14.77 1.76
N SER A 108 -7.35 15.71 1.48
CA SER A 108 -8.02 16.53 2.50
C SER A 108 -8.89 15.67 3.41
N GLU A 109 -9.77 14.84 2.83
CA GLU A 109 -10.61 13.90 3.60
C GLU A 109 -9.75 12.91 4.39
N PHE A 110 -8.71 12.35 3.77
CA PHE A 110 -7.79 11.44 4.46
C PHE A 110 -7.15 12.10 5.68
N ILE A 111 -6.68 13.34 5.55
CA ILE A 111 -6.06 14.09 6.65
C ILE A 111 -7.06 14.37 7.76
N GLU A 112 -8.28 14.78 7.40
CA GLU A 112 -9.32 15.10 8.36
C GLU A 112 -9.74 13.86 9.17
N GLU A 113 -9.97 12.74 8.48
CA GLU A 113 -10.38 11.48 9.08
C GLU A 113 -9.29 10.86 9.98
N ASN A 114 -8.01 10.96 9.58
CA ASN A 114 -6.93 10.21 10.22
C ASN A 114 -6.05 11.04 11.17
N PHE A 115 -5.99 12.36 11.00
CA PHE A 115 -5.06 13.21 11.73
C PHE A 115 -5.76 14.29 12.55
N THR A 116 -6.49 15.22 11.92
CA THR A 116 -7.08 16.34 12.68
C THR A 116 -8.20 15.88 13.60
N SER A 117 -8.99 14.87 13.21
CA SER A 117 -9.96 14.20 14.10
C SER A 117 -9.33 13.57 15.35
N LYS A 118 -8.02 13.31 15.31
CA LYS A 118 -7.23 12.72 16.41
C LYS A 118 -6.42 13.78 17.18
N GLY A 119 -6.58 15.06 16.84
CA GLY A 119 -5.92 16.19 17.51
C GLY A 119 -4.54 16.57 16.96
N MET A 120 -4.08 15.94 15.87
CA MET A 120 -2.85 16.35 15.18
C MET A 120 -3.11 17.55 14.28
N ILE A 121 -2.15 18.48 14.21
CA ILE A 121 -2.12 19.50 13.16
C ILE A 121 -1.33 18.93 11.97
N ALA A 122 -1.86 19.08 10.76
CA ALA A 122 -1.29 18.52 9.55
C ALA A 122 -0.97 19.61 8.50
N ASP A 123 0.30 19.82 8.19
CA ASP A 123 0.74 20.70 7.10
C ASP A 123 0.94 19.87 5.83
N CYS A 124 0.00 19.99 4.90
CA CYS A 124 -0.04 19.22 3.66
C CYS A 124 0.38 20.05 2.47
N ASN A 125 1.24 19.46 1.64
CA ASN A 125 1.72 20.06 0.41
C ASN A 125 1.75 19.01 -0.70
N ILE A 126 1.06 19.25 -1.82
CA ILE A 126 1.07 18.36 -2.99
C ILE A 126 2.07 18.89 -4.00
N HIS A 127 3.00 18.04 -4.43
CA HIS A 127 3.90 18.31 -5.56
C HIS A 127 3.46 17.49 -6.76
N ASN A 128 3.66 18.01 -7.96
CA ASN A 128 3.43 17.30 -9.22
C ASN A 128 4.56 17.52 -10.23
N PRO A 129 5.80 17.07 -9.94
CA PRO A 129 6.88 17.13 -10.91
C PRO A 129 6.69 16.09 -12.01
N MET A 130 7.44 16.24 -13.10
CA MET A 130 7.55 15.21 -14.14
C MET A 130 8.41 14.03 -13.65
N ALA A 131 7.91 12.81 -13.78
CA ALA A 131 8.66 11.59 -13.48
C ALA A 131 9.61 11.20 -14.62
N SER A 132 10.41 10.16 -14.37
CA SER A 132 11.38 9.63 -15.35
C SER A 132 10.74 8.98 -16.58
N ASP A 133 9.48 8.58 -16.48
CA ASP A 133 8.66 8.06 -17.57
C ASP A 133 7.99 9.17 -18.39
N HIS A 134 8.32 10.45 -18.11
CA HIS A 134 7.71 11.62 -18.74
C HIS A 134 6.22 11.79 -18.47
N GLU A 135 5.74 11.22 -17.36
CA GLU A 135 4.37 11.38 -16.85
C GLU A 135 4.34 12.17 -15.54
N GLU A 136 3.16 12.67 -15.15
CA GLU A 136 2.95 13.38 -13.89
C GLU A 136 3.38 12.54 -12.67
N GLN A 137 3.91 13.14 -11.60
CA GLN A 137 4.25 12.43 -10.36
C GLN A 137 3.63 13.08 -9.13
N PRO A 138 2.29 13.05 -8.99
CA PRO A 138 1.63 13.68 -7.87
C PRO A 138 1.94 12.94 -6.57
N HIS A 139 2.39 13.67 -5.58
CA HIS A 139 2.63 13.14 -4.24
C HIS A 139 2.41 14.21 -3.18
N ALA A 140 1.83 13.80 -2.05
CA ALA A 140 1.58 14.65 -0.91
C ALA A 140 2.68 14.46 0.14
N HIS A 141 3.29 15.56 0.58
CA HIS A 141 4.07 15.63 1.81
C HIS A 141 3.16 16.13 2.93
N ILE A 142 3.11 15.43 4.05
CA ILE A 142 2.33 15.81 5.23
C ILE A 142 3.26 15.84 6.44
N LEU A 143 3.42 17.01 7.05
CA LEU A 143 4.07 17.15 8.35
C LEU A 143 3.01 17.15 9.45
N LEU A 144 3.15 16.22 10.39
CA LEU A 144 2.25 16.10 11.55
C LEU A 144 2.97 16.53 12.82
N THR A 145 2.24 17.26 13.66
CA THR A 145 2.71 17.58 15.01
C THR A 145 2.80 16.32 15.88
N LEU A 146 3.79 16.30 16.77
CA LEU A 146 4.00 15.18 17.70
C LEU A 146 3.45 15.46 19.10
N ARG A 147 2.80 16.61 19.28
CA ARG A 147 2.13 17.05 20.50
C ARG A 147 0.71 17.45 20.15
N GLU A 148 -0.20 17.09 21.04
CA GLU A 148 -1.52 17.67 21.05
C GLU A 148 -1.42 19.11 21.60
N MET A 149 -2.36 19.95 21.17
CA MET A 149 -2.50 21.31 21.62
C MET A 149 -3.90 21.49 22.22
N ASP A 150 -4.00 22.27 23.29
CA ASP A 150 -5.28 22.64 23.87
C ASP A 150 -5.92 23.84 23.14
N SER A 151 -7.15 24.18 23.54
CA SER A 151 -7.92 25.27 22.93
C SER A 151 -7.33 26.67 23.14
N GLU A 152 -6.37 26.82 24.07
CA GLU A 152 -5.67 28.07 24.33
C GLU A 152 -4.38 28.20 23.50
N GLY A 153 -4.08 27.22 22.64
CA GLY A 153 -2.88 27.24 21.81
C GLY A 153 -1.62 26.73 22.52
N LYS A 154 -1.77 26.02 23.66
CA LYS A 154 -0.62 25.51 24.43
C LYS A 154 -0.36 24.04 24.12
N TRP A 155 0.91 23.74 23.86
CA TRP A 155 1.39 22.38 23.61
C TRP A 155 1.33 21.50 24.87
N LYS A 156 0.67 20.35 24.77
CA LYS A 156 0.62 19.33 25.82
C LYS A 156 1.94 18.52 25.90
N PRO A 157 2.23 17.88 27.05
CA PRO A 157 3.32 16.91 27.13
C PRO A 157 3.11 15.73 26.17
N LYS A 158 4.17 15.14 25.62
CA LYS A 158 4.07 13.91 24.80
C LYS A 158 3.77 12.67 25.65
N CYS A 159 4.25 12.68 26.89
CA CYS A 159 4.20 11.55 27.79
C CYS A 159 4.17 12.03 29.23
N ARG A 160 3.70 11.17 30.12
CA ARG A 160 3.79 11.33 31.58
C ARG A 160 4.63 10.20 32.18
N LYS A 161 5.18 10.47 33.36
CA LYS A 161 5.84 9.47 34.20
C LYS A 161 4.79 8.81 35.09
N GLU A 162 4.74 7.48 35.08
CA GLU A 162 3.84 6.70 35.93
C GLU A 162 4.68 5.79 36.84
N TYR A 163 4.45 5.83 38.16
CA TYR A 163 5.16 4.98 39.11
C TYR A 163 4.58 3.56 39.08
N ILE A 164 5.46 2.56 39.16
CA ILE A 164 5.04 1.16 39.25
C ILE A 164 4.82 0.83 40.73
N LEU A 165 3.61 0.35 41.03
CA LEU A 165 3.18 0.00 42.37
C LEU A 165 3.34 -1.51 42.61
N ASP A 166 3.53 -1.90 43.87
CA ASP A 166 3.47 -3.31 44.30
C ASP A 166 2.03 -3.77 44.57
N GLU A 167 1.87 -4.99 45.08
CA GLU A 167 0.57 -5.61 45.40
C GLU A 167 -0.22 -4.83 46.46
N ASN A 168 0.44 -4.01 47.28
CA ASN A 168 -0.19 -3.18 48.32
C ASN A 168 -0.49 -1.75 47.84
N GLY A 169 -0.17 -1.42 46.58
CA GLY A 169 -0.33 -0.07 46.04
C GLY A 169 0.79 0.90 46.41
N GLU A 170 1.89 0.42 47.01
CA GLU A 170 3.03 1.25 47.35
C GLU A 170 4.04 1.36 46.19
N LYS A 171 4.74 2.48 46.09
CA LYS A 171 5.74 2.70 45.02
C LYS A 171 6.95 1.78 45.24
N ILE A 172 7.27 0.97 44.24
CA ILE A 172 8.43 0.08 44.30
C ILE A 172 9.72 0.91 44.33
N LYS A 173 10.52 0.76 45.39
CA LYS A 173 11.84 1.39 45.52
C LYS A 173 12.94 0.50 44.94
N LEU A 174 13.77 1.05 44.07
CA LEU A 174 14.92 0.35 43.49
C LEU A 174 16.11 0.40 44.46
N LYS A 175 17.09 -0.51 44.28
CA LYS A 175 18.36 -0.50 45.03
C LYS A 175 19.09 0.86 44.99
N SER A 176 18.90 1.62 43.90
CA SER A 176 19.43 2.98 43.74
C SER A 176 18.79 4.05 44.64
N GLY A 177 17.73 3.72 45.38
CA GLY A 177 16.92 4.68 46.15
C GLY A 177 15.80 5.36 45.36
N ASN A 178 15.87 5.35 44.02
CA ASN A 178 14.80 5.87 43.15
C ASN A 178 13.58 4.94 43.09
N TYR A 179 12.40 5.50 42.84
CA TYR A 179 11.19 4.72 42.58
C TYR A 179 11.13 4.21 41.14
N LYS A 180 10.72 2.95 40.99
CA LYS A 180 10.46 2.31 39.69
C LYS A 180 9.32 3.05 38.99
N SER A 181 9.53 3.42 37.74
CA SER A 181 8.54 4.15 36.94
C SER A 181 8.64 3.77 35.46
N ARG A 182 7.57 4.02 34.72
CA ARG A 182 7.51 3.86 33.28
C ARG A 182 7.06 5.16 32.62
N LYS A 183 7.47 5.36 31.38
CA LYS A 183 6.96 6.41 30.51
C LYS A 183 5.65 5.91 29.89
N VAL A 184 4.61 6.71 29.96
CA VAL A 184 3.32 6.44 29.30
C VAL A 184 3.04 7.57 28.32
N ASN A 185 2.83 7.24 27.05
CA ASN A 185 2.45 8.23 26.04
C ASN A 185 1.03 8.76 26.35
N LEU A 186 0.78 10.04 26.08
CA LEU A 186 -0.57 10.61 26.30
C LEU A 186 -1.54 10.33 25.15
N ASN A 187 -1.02 9.90 24.00
CA ASN A 187 -1.78 9.49 22.84
C ASN A 187 -1.09 8.29 22.16
N ASP A 188 -1.81 7.67 21.22
CA ASP A 188 -1.39 6.49 20.49
C ASP A 188 -0.69 6.80 19.16
N TRP A 189 -0.38 8.08 18.89
CA TRP A 189 0.12 8.51 17.58
C TRP A 189 1.45 7.86 17.20
N ASN A 190 2.24 7.43 18.19
CA ASN A 190 3.55 6.81 18.02
C ASN A 190 3.56 5.30 18.23
N GLU A 191 2.39 4.66 18.32
CA GLU A 191 2.33 3.20 18.38
C GLU A 191 2.78 2.58 17.04
N PRO A 192 3.44 1.41 17.05
CA PRO A 192 4.07 0.83 15.87
C PRO A 192 3.11 0.60 14.69
N ASP A 193 1.85 0.26 14.97
CA ASP A 193 0.88 -0.12 13.95
C ASP A 193 0.27 1.08 13.21
N LYS A 194 0.45 2.32 13.69
CA LYS A 194 -0.13 3.52 13.08
C LYS A 194 0.27 3.72 11.63
N ALA A 195 1.52 3.42 11.28
CA ALA A 195 1.97 3.53 9.90
C ALA A 195 1.23 2.56 8.97
N LYS A 196 0.92 1.35 9.44
CA LYS A 196 0.15 0.35 8.70
C LYS A 196 -1.31 0.81 8.58
N GLU A 197 -1.92 1.23 9.68
CA GLU A 197 -3.29 1.78 9.72
C GLU A 197 -3.48 2.91 8.71
N TRP A 198 -2.56 3.88 8.67
CA TRP A 198 -2.64 5.00 7.73
C TRP A 198 -2.47 4.60 6.27
N ARG A 199 -1.62 3.60 5.98
CA ARG A 199 -1.46 3.07 4.61
C ARG A 199 -2.72 2.36 4.14
N GLU A 200 -3.36 1.60 5.01
CA GLU A 200 -4.64 0.92 4.73
C GLU A 200 -5.75 1.94 4.50
N ASN A 201 -5.90 2.91 5.41
CA ASN A 201 -6.92 3.97 5.31
C ASN A 201 -6.73 4.83 4.06
N PHE A 202 -5.49 5.21 3.74
CA PHE A 202 -5.18 5.94 2.51
C PHE A 202 -5.54 5.13 1.27
N SER A 203 -5.13 3.86 1.21
CA SER A 203 -5.41 3.01 0.05
C SER A 203 -6.91 2.80 -0.17
N LYS A 204 -7.67 2.61 0.91
CA LYS A 204 -9.12 2.52 0.87
C LYS A 204 -9.72 3.79 0.27
N LYS A 205 -9.35 4.97 0.79
CA LYS A 205 -9.82 6.26 0.30
C LYS A 205 -9.46 6.50 -1.16
N ALA A 206 -8.21 6.22 -1.55
CA ALA A 206 -7.77 6.35 -2.93
C ALA A 206 -8.56 5.43 -3.87
N ASN A 207 -8.83 4.19 -3.46
CA ASN A 207 -9.63 3.25 -4.23
C ASN A 207 -11.09 3.68 -4.36
N GLU A 208 -11.68 4.31 -3.34
CA GLU A 208 -13.01 4.91 -3.42
C GLU A 208 -13.05 6.02 -4.50
N TYR A 209 -12.07 6.91 -4.51
CA TYR A 209 -11.97 7.99 -5.51
C TYR A 209 -11.75 7.46 -6.93
N LEU A 210 -10.91 6.44 -7.11
CA LEU A 210 -10.71 5.77 -8.40
C LEU A 210 -12.02 5.12 -8.89
N ALA A 211 -12.75 4.45 -8.00
CA ALA A 211 -14.02 3.82 -8.33
C ALA A 211 -15.11 4.85 -8.71
N ARG A 212 -15.23 5.96 -7.95
CA ARG A 212 -16.19 7.05 -8.24
C ARG A 212 -15.96 7.69 -9.61
N ASN A 213 -14.71 7.74 -10.05
CA ASN A 213 -14.31 8.24 -11.37
C ASN A 213 -14.35 7.18 -12.48
N ASN A 214 -14.92 5.99 -12.22
CA ASN A 214 -14.98 4.86 -13.17
C ASN A 214 -13.61 4.40 -13.69
N ILE A 215 -12.56 4.51 -12.86
CA ILE A 215 -11.20 4.08 -13.22
C ILE A 215 -10.99 2.63 -12.73
N ASP A 216 -10.71 1.70 -13.65
CA ASP A 216 -10.45 0.27 -13.35
C ASP A 216 -9.00 0.00 -12.88
N LYS A 217 -8.54 0.80 -11.92
CA LYS A 217 -7.25 0.64 -11.24
C LYS A 217 -7.42 0.70 -9.74
N ARG A 218 -6.61 -0.04 -9.00
CA ARG A 218 -6.60 -0.04 -7.54
C ARG A 218 -5.19 0.07 -7.00
N ILE A 219 -5.09 0.58 -5.78
CA ILE A 219 -3.87 0.66 -5.00
C ILE A 219 -3.93 -0.36 -3.87
N ASP A 220 -2.84 -1.08 -3.67
CA ASP A 220 -2.68 -2.04 -2.58
C ASP A 220 -1.48 -1.63 -1.68
N PRO A 221 -1.70 -1.43 -0.37
CA PRO A 221 -0.65 -1.01 0.56
C PRO A 221 0.30 -2.13 0.98
N ARG A 222 -0.05 -3.39 0.71
CA ARG A 222 0.71 -4.58 1.14
C ARG A 222 1.97 -4.76 0.31
N THR A 223 2.93 -5.54 0.83
CA THR A 223 4.12 -5.92 0.05
C THR A 223 3.75 -6.83 -1.13
N PHE A 224 4.65 -6.99 -2.11
CA PHE A 224 4.41 -7.93 -3.22
C PHE A 224 4.16 -9.36 -2.69
N GLU A 225 4.90 -9.78 -1.67
CA GLU A 225 4.74 -11.08 -1.01
C GLU A 225 3.34 -11.24 -0.39
N GLU A 226 2.87 -10.26 0.38
CA GLU A 226 1.53 -10.26 0.98
C GLU A 226 0.39 -10.17 -0.06
N GLN A 227 0.69 -9.67 -1.26
CA GLN A 227 -0.23 -9.69 -2.41
C GLN A 227 -0.24 -11.04 -3.14
N GLY A 228 0.68 -11.96 -2.81
CA GLY A 228 0.88 -13.21 -3.54
C GLY A 228 1.52 -13.00 -4.92
N ARG A 229 2.24 -11.88 -5.14
CA ARG A 229 2.94 -11.60 -6.39
C ARG A 229 4.29 -12.31 -6.40
N GLU A 230 4.54 -13.02 -7.49
CA GLU A 230 5.80 -13.74 -7.75
C GLU A 230 6.87 -12.83 -8.39
N GLU A 231 6.48 -11.63 -8.80
CA GLU A 231 7.41 -10.65 -9.36
C GLU A 231 8.39 -10.16 -8.29
N LEU A 232 9.64 -9.93 -8.70
CA LEU A 232 10.66 -9.38 -7.81
C LEU A 232 10.48 -7.86 -7.66
N PRO A 233 10.47 -7.32 -6.44
CA PRO A 233 10.41 -5.87 -6.23
C PRO A 233 11.73 -5.22 -6.65
N GLN A 234 11.65 -4.03 -7.23
CA GLN A 234 12.84 -3.22 -7.53
C GLN A 234 13.46 -2.63 -6.25
N ILE A 235 14.76 -2.38 -6.30
CA ILE A 235 15.53 -1.77 -5.22
C ILE A 235 15.42 -0.24 -5.34
N HIS A 236 15.16 0.44 -4.21
CA HIS A 236 15.11 1.90 -4.20
C HIS A 236 16.47 2.52 -4.58
N LEU A 237 16.46 3.35 -5.63
CA LEU A 237 17.60 4.17 -6.02
C LEU A 237 17.68 5.38 -5.09
N GLY A 238 18.76 5.45 -4.31
CA GLY A 238 19.04 6.65 -3.52
C GLY A 238 19.31 7.86 -4.42
N THR A 239 19.18 9.07 -3.87
CA THR A 239 19.28 10.34 -4.62
C THR A 239 20.52 10.43 -5.51
N SER A 240 21.70 10.07 -4.98
CA SER A 240 22.96 10.08 -5.73
C SER A 240 22.91 9.13 -6.93
N SER A 241 22.48 7.88 -6.71
CA SER A 241 22.33 6.90 -7.79
C SER A 241 21.32 7.35 -8.85
N TYR A 242 20.18 7.88 -8.43
CA TYR A 242 19.18 8.42 -9.36
C TYR A 242 19.74 9.58 -10.21
N GLN A 243 20.47 10.52 -9.60
CA GLN A 243 21.09 11.64 -10.32
C GLN A 243 22.16 11.19 -11.32
N MET A 244 22.94 10.16 -10.99
CA MET A 244 23.90 9.56 -11.91
C MET A 244 23.21 8.90 -13.10
N GLU A 245 22.19 8.08 -12.85
CA GLU A 245 21.41 7.42 -13.91
C GLU A 245 20.73 8.45 -14.83
N LYS A 246 20.20 9.55 -14.26
CA LYS A 246 19.62 10.66 -15.04
C LYS A 246 20.63 11.34 -15.96
N LYS A 247 21.93 11.31 -15.62
CA LYS A 247 23.04 11.79 -16.46
C LYS A 247 23.57 10.72 -17.42
N GLY A 248 22.91 9.56 -17.52
CA GLY A 248 23.34 8.44 -18.36
C GLY A 248 24.47 7.60 -17.75
N ILE A 249 24.84 7.82 -16.49
CA ILE A 249 25.88 7.05 -15.80
C ILE A 249 25.23 5.86 -15.11
N LEU A 250 25.59 4.65 -15.56
CA LEU A 250 25.07 3.41 -15.01
C LEU A 250 25.60 3.18 -13.59
N THR A 251 24.71 2.74 -12.72
CA THR A 251 24.97 2.44 -11.31
C THR A 251 24.73 0.97 -11.03
N GLU A 252 25.36 0.43 -9.99
CA GLU A 252 25.17 -0.96 -9.58
C GLU A 252 23.69 -1.27 -9.28
N ARG A 253 23.03 -0.43 -8.47
CA ARG A 253 21.61 -0.58 -8.15
C ARG A 253 20.71 -0.41 -9.38
N GLY A 254 21.02 0.53 -10.28
CA GLY A 254 20.28 0.68 -11.53
C GLY A 254 20.42 -0.54 -12.44
N ASN A 255 21.60 -1.15 -12.50
CA ASN A 255 21.84 -2.40 -13.21
C ASN A 255 21.05 -3.58 -12.60
N GLN A 256 20.98 -3.65 -11.26
CA GLN A 256 20.13 -4.64 -10.58
C GLN A 256 18.64 -4.45 -10.93
N ASN A 257 18.14 -3.21 -10.91
CA ASN A 257 16.75 -2.92 -11.29
C ASN A 257 16.47 -3.25 -12.76
N ARG A 258 17.38 -2.94 -13.69
CA ARG A 258 17.27 -3.34 -15.10
C ARG A 258 17.14 -4.86 -15.24
N LYS A 259 17.94 -5.63 -14.50
CA LYS A 259 17.85 -7.10 -14.46
C LYS A 259 16.51 -7.57 -13.89
N ILE A 260 16.05 -6.99 -12.79
CA ILE A 260 14.75 -7.30 -12.17
C ILE A 260 13.60 -7.05 -13.16
N ILE A 261 13.62 -5.91 -13.86
CA ILE A 261 12.60 -5.56 -14.87
C ILE A 261 12.60 -6.60 -16.00
N ALA A 262 13.77 -6.95 -16.53
CA ALA A 262 13.90 -7.95 -17.59
C ALA A 262 13.41 -9.33 -17.12
N LEU A 263 13.79 -9.76 -15.92
CA LEU A 263 13.34 -11.02 -15.34
C LEU A 263 11.82 -11.06 -15.14
N ASN A 264 11.22 -10.01 -14.58
CA ASN A 264 9.77 -9.95 -14.39
C ASN A 264 9.01 -9.95 -15.73
N LEU A 265 9.57 -9.32 -16.77
CA LEU A 265 8.98 -9.34 -18.11
C LEU A 265 8.96 -10.75 -18.71
N GLU A 266 10.10 -11.45 -18.67
CA GLU A 266 10.20 -12.83 -19.15
C GLU A 266 9.33 -13.79 -18.32
N PHE A 267 9.29 -13.60 -17.00
CA PHE A 267 8.42 -14.38 -16.12
C PHE A 267 6.94 -14.23 -16.50
N ARG A 268 6.47 -13.01 -16.79
CA ARG A 268 5.10 -12.78 -17.26
C ARG A 268 4.79 -13.50 -18.57
N LYS A 269 5.70 -13.42 -19.55
CA LYS A 269 5.52 -14.13 -20.84
C LYS A 269 5.41 -15.64 -20.63
N LEU A 270 6.33 -16.22 -19.86
CA LEU A 270 6.31 -17.65 -19.54
C LEU A 270 5.01 -18.07 -18.85
N LYS A 271 4.49 -17.24 -17.93
CA LYS A 271 3.22 -17.50 -17.24
C LYS A 271 2.02 -17.48 -18.19
N GLU A 272 2.00 -16.55 -19.15
CA GLU A 272 0.98 -16.49 -20.20
C GLU A 272 1.03 -17.72 -21.11
N GLU A 273 2.22 -18.14 -21.55
CA GLU A 273 2.41 -19.35 -22.36
C GLU A 273 1.97 -20.61 -21.60
N LEU A 274 2.35 -20.74 -20.33
CA LEU A 274 1.95 -21.86 -19.48
C LEU A 274 0.43 -21.91 -19.30
N SER A 275 -0.22 -20.75 -19.15
CA SER A 275 -1.68 -20.65 -19.07
C SER A 275 -2.36 -21.14 -20.37
N LYS A 276 -1.84 -20.72 -21.53
CA LYS A 276 -2.34 -21.19 -22.84
C LYS A 276 -2.17 -22.70 -22.99
N LEU A 277 -1.01 -23.24 -22.63
CA LEU A 277 -0.74 -24.68 -22.69
C LEU A 277 -1.68 -25.46 -21.77
N THR A 278 -1.91 -24.98 -20.55
CA THR A 278 -2.79 -25.61 -19.58
C THR A 278 -4.25 -25.62 -20.07
N SER A 279 -4.72 -24.51 -20.64
CA SER A 279 -6.05 -24.43 -21.27
C SER A 279 -6.16 -25.40 -22.46
N TRP A 280 -5.13 -25.49 -23.28
CA TRP A 280 -5.10 -26.41 -24.43
C TRP A 280 -5.15 -27.87 -23.99
N ILE A 281 -4.36 -28.27 -22.97
CA ILE A 281 -4.40 -29.61 -22.38
C ILE A 281 -5.80 -29.93 -21.85
N GLY A 282 -6.44 -28.99 -21.15
CA GLY A 282 -7.81 -29.14 -20.65
C GLY A 282 -8.81 -29.40 -21.79
N SER A 283 -8.72 -28.65 -22.88
CA SER A 283 -9.55 -28.85 -24.07
C SER A 283 -9.30 -30.21 -24.73
N LEU A 284 -8.04 -30.62 -24.85
CA LEU A 284 -7.67 -31.91 -25.44
C LEU A 284 -8.21 -33.07 -24.60
N LEU A 285 -8.05 -33.02 -23.28
CA LEU A 285 -8.61 -34.01 -22.36
C LEU A 285 -10.13 -34.11 -22.47
N GLY A 286 -10.82 -32.97 -22.59
CA GLY A 286 -12.26 -32.93 -22.84
C GLY A 286 -12.65 -33.64 -24.15
N SER A 287 -11.92 -33.37 -25.24
CA SER A 287 -12.18 -34.01 -26.54
C SER A 287 -11.91 -35.52 -26.53
N LEU A 288 -10.84 -35.95 -25.84
CA LEU A 288 -10.50 -37.37 -25.68
C LEU A 288 -11.54 -38.10 -24.83
N GLN A 289 -12.07 -37.46 -23.79
CA GLN A 289 -13.14 -38.01 -22.97
C GLN A 289 -14.41 -38.26 -23.79
N VAL A 290 -14.81 -37.29 -24.63
CA VAL A 290 -15.94 -37.45 -25.55
C VAL A 290 -15.72 -38.63 -26.50
N LYS A 291 -14.54 -38.71 -27.12
CA LYS A 291 -14.19 -39.82 -28.04
C LYS A 291 -14.17 -41.17 -27.33
N TYR A 292 -13.68 -41.22 -26.10
CA TYR A 292 -13.68 -42.44 -25.30
C TYR A 292 -15.11 -42.89 -24.94
N ASP A 293 -15.98 -41.95 -24.57
CA ASP A 293 -17.38 -42.24 -24.26
C ASP A 293 -18.16 -42.69 -25.50
N GLU A 294 -17.94 -42.08 -26.66
CA GLU A 294 -18.45 -42.52 -27.97
C GLU A 294 -18.04 -43.98 -28.25
N TYR A 295 -16.74 -44.28 -28.15
CA TYR A 295 -16.21 -45.63 -28.35
C TYR A 295 -16.82 -46.65 -27.38
N LYS A 296 -16.97 -46.28 -26.10
CA LYS A 296 -17.57 -47.14 -25.07
C LYS A 296 -19.04 -47.44 -25.38
N GLN A 297 -19.79 -46.45 -25.85
CA GLN A 297 -21.20 -46.63 -26.24
C GLN A 297 -21.33 -47.51 -27.49
N GLU A 298 -20.50 -47.26 -28.51
CA GLU A 298 -20.47 -48.07 -29.73
C GLU A 298 -20.16 -49.54 -29.41
N LYS A 299 -19.13 -49.79 -28.59
CA LYS A 299 -18.77 -51.15 -28.17
C LYS A 299 -19.91 -51.85 -27.41
N LYS A 300 -20.62 -51.14 -26.51
CA LYS A 300 -21.82 -51.67 -25.84
C LYS A 300 -22.94 -52.00 -26.82
N LYS A 301 -23.20 -51.13 -27.81
CA LYS A 301 -24.21 -51.35 -28.84
C LYS A 301 -23.87 -52.56 -29.72
N ASN A 302 -22.62 -52.70 -30.12
CA ASN A 302 -22.13 -53.83 -30.92
C ASN A 302 -22.29 -55.15 -30.14
N MET A 303 -21.84 -55.22 -28.88
CA MET A 303 -22.06 -56.41 -28.04
C MET A 303 -23.53 -56.78 -27.86
N ARG A 304 -24.41 -55.79 -27.66
CA ARG A 304 -25.86 -56.01 -27.54
C ARG A 304 -26.45 -56.57 -28.84
N THR A 305 -26.00 -56.05 -29.99
CA THR A 305 -26.43 -56.51 -31.32
C THR A 305 -25.98 -57.95 -31.58
N THR A 306 -24.71 -58.26 -31.32
CA THR A 306 -24.17 -59.64 -31.43
C THR A 306 -24.93 -60.61 -30.52
N ARG A 307 -25.18 -60.23 -29.26
CA ARG A 307 -25.96 -61.05 -28.31
C ARG A 307 -27.38 -61.31 -28.81
N ASN A 308 -28.08 -60.29 -29.31
CA ASN A 308 -29.43 -60.44 -29.85
C ASN A 308 -29.45 -61.35 -31.08
N SER A 309 -28.46 -61.23 -31.98
CA SER A 309 -28.32 -62.12 -33.13
C SER A 309 -28.13 -63.58 -32.72
N LEU A 310 -27.25 -63.85 -31.75
CA LEU A 310 -27.01 -65.20 -31.22
C LEU A 310 -28.27 -65.80 -30.58
N ILE A 311 -29.04 -65.00 -29.81
CA ILE A 311 -30.32 -65.43 -29.22
C ILE A 311 -31.35 -65.75 -30.32
N SER A 312 -31.42 -64.93 -31.38
CA SER A 312 -32.32 -65.19 -32.49
C SER A 312 -31.97 -66.49 -33.21
N MET A 313 -30.69 -66.74 -33.48
CA MET A 313 -30.22 -67.97 -34.14
C MET A 313 -30.50 -69.19 -33.27
N SER A 314 -30.22 -69.13 -31.95
CA SER A 314 -30.50 -70.25 -31.05
C SER A 314 -32.00 -70.54 -30.94
N THR A 315 -32.84 -69.50 -30.92
CA THR A 315 -34.30 -69.66 -30.92
C THR A 315 -34.79 -70.31 -32.21
N SER A 316 -34.29 -69.89 -33.38
CA SER A 316 -34.60 -70.54 -34.66
C SER A 316 -34.21 -72.02 -34.68
N VAL A 317 -33.00 -72.37 -34.24
CA VAL A 317 -32.53 -73.76 -34.16
C VAL A 317 -33.40 -74.58 -33.19
N PHE A 318 -33.77 -74.01 -32.05
CA PHE A 318 -34.67 -74.66 -31.09
C PHE A 318 -36.07 -74.89 -31.67
N THR A 319 -36.62 -73.92 -32.42
CA THR A 319 -37.93 -74.09 -33.08
C THR A 319 -37.91 -75.10 -34.22
N MET A 320 -36.80 -75.23 -34.97
CA MET A 320 -36.67 -76.25 -36.02
C MET A 320 -36.57 -77.65 -35.41
N THR A 321 -35.71 -77.83 -34.41
CA THR A 321 -35.57 -79.13 -33.71
C THR A 321 -36.84 -79.54 -32.96
N TYR A 322 -37.60 -78.58 -32.40
CA TYR A 322 -38.91 -78.86 -31.81
C TYR A 322 -39.97 -79.23 -32.85
N ARG A 323 -39.94 -78.63 -34.06
CA ARG A 323 -40.82 -79.00 -35.17
C ARG A 323 -40.52 -80.41 -35.70
N GLU A 324 -39.26 -80.76 -35.85
CA GLU A 324 -38.82 -82.09 -36.27
C GLU A 324 -39.29 -83.16 -35.28
N LYS A 325 -39.08 -82.95 -33.96
CA LYS A 325 -39.58 -83.86 -32.91
C LYS A 325 -41.10 -84.01 -32.85
N LYS A 326 -41.85 -83.02 -33.32
CA LYS A 326 -43.33 -83.05 -33.36
C LYS A 326 -43.89 -83.70 -34.63
N GLN A 327 -43.05 -83.95 -35.64
CA GLN A 327 -43.40 -84.71 -36.85
C GLN A 327 -43.06 -86.20 -36.71
N GLU A 328 -42.21 -86.58 -35.75
CA GLU A 328 -41.86 -87.97 -35.42
C GLU A 328 -42.71 -88.58 -34.29
N SER A 329 -43.63 -87.80 -33.68
CA SER A 329 -44.64 -88.25 -32.71
C SER A 329 -46.03 -88.24 -33.35
#